data_AF-A0A538SYV3-F1
#
_entry.id   AF-A0A538SYV3-F1
#
_cell.length_a   1.000
_cell.length_b   1.000
_cell.length_c   1.000
_cell.angle_alpha   90.00
_cell.angle_beta   90.00
_cell.angle_gamma   90.00
#
_symmetry.space_group_name_H-M   'P 1'
#
loop_
_entity.id
_entity.type
_entity.pdbx_description
1 polymer ?
#
loop_
_entity_poly.entity_id
_entity_poly.type
_entity_poly.pdbx_seq_one_letter_code
_entity_poly.pdbx_strand_id
1 'polypeptide(L)'
;MTLTPRRHLTVACILTAFCLGSTPAPALARTGVVVGSKAFPESWVLAEALARVLRSEGVPRVEHRNNLGGTEIVYQALRAGDVDAYPEYTGTIAQVILHRSVSTSLSGMRRVLSREGIGVSDPLGFNDSYALAVTKNVRERYRLESISDLARHPELKLGLTHEFLGRPDGWPGLVRHYGLSMPHVLGIQHELAYTALERGRIDVTDIYTTDAEIERLRLHVLRD
;
A
#
# COMPACT_ATOMS: atom_id res chain seq x y z
N MET A 1 8.20 -14.30 83.10
CA MET A 1 9.21 -13.25 82.89
C MET A 1 10.59 -13.88 83.02
N THR A 2 11.21 -14.27 81.91
CA THR A 2 12.68 -14.43 81.72
C THR A 2 12.95 -14.90 80.28
N LEU A 3 13.88 -14.21 79.62
CA LEU A 3 14.38 -14.41 78.26
C LEU A 3 15.20 -15.70 78.13
N THR A 4 15.27 -16.28 76.93
CA THR A 4 16.47 -16.98 76.39
C THR A 4 16.36 -17.15 74.86
N PRO A 5 17.47 -17.34 74.12
CA PRO A 5 17.74 -16.60 72.90
C PRO A 5 17.75 -17.41 71.59
N ARG A 6 17.74 -16.63 70.50
CA ARG A 6 17.91 -16.99 69.09
C ARG A 6 19.04 -17.99 68.84
N ARG A 7 18.74 -19.06 68.09
CA ARG A 7 19.72 -19.89 67.38
C ARG A 7 19.68 -19.54 65.90
N HIS A 8 20.78 -18.99 65.41
CA HIS A 8 21.03 -18.75 63.99
C HIS A 8 21.31 -20.10 63.30
N LEU A 9 20.47 -20.47 62.35
CA LEU A 9 20.69 -21.63 61.49
C LEU A 9 21.36 -21.14 60.20
N THR A 10 22.67 -21.37 60.11
CA THR A 10 23.44 -21.13 58.89
C THR A 10 23.06 -22.19 57.86
N VAL A 11 22.24 -21.82 56.86
CA VAL A 11 21.97 -22.67 55.70
C VAL A 11 23.06 -22.38 54.67
N ALA A 12 23.98 -23.31 54.50
CA ALA A 12 24.96 -23.30 53.43
C ALA A 12 24.26 -23.61 52.10
N CYS A 13 24.13 -22.61 51.23
CA CYS A 13 23.72 -22.80 49.84
C CYS A 13 24.85 -23.51 49.07
N ILE A 14 24.66 -24.81 48.82
CA ILE A 14 25.46 -25.54 47.84
C ILE A 14 24.90 -25.16 46.45
N LEU A 15 25.57 -24.23 45.78
CA LEU A 15 25.33 -23.92 44.36
C LEU A 15 26.00 -25.00 43.51
N THR A 16 25.25 -26.05 43.16
CA THR A 16 25.62 -26.95 42.06
C THR A 16 25.35 -26.24 40.74
N ALA A 17 26.42 -25.76 40.09
CA ALA A 17 26.38 -25.22 38.75
C ALA A 17 26.03 -26.34 37.74
N PHE A 18 24.76 -26.45 37.39
CA PHE A 18 24.30 -27.29 36.29
C PHE A 18 24.38 -26.47 35.01
N CYS A 19 25.54 -26.55 34.32
CA CYS A 19 25.69 -26.00 32.98
C CYS A 19 24.87 -26.84 32.00
N LEU A 20 23.58 -26.51 31.81
CA LEU A 20 22.87 -26.92 30.60
C LEU A 20 23.54 -26.18 29.45
N GLY A 21 24.22 -26.93 28.58
CA GLY A 21 24.60 -26.44 27.27
C GLY A 21 23.34 -26.06 26.51
N SER A 22 23.06 -24.76 26.44
CA SER A 22 22.04 -24.17 25.57
C SER A 22 22.45 -24.42 24.13
N THR A 23 22.06 -25.56 23.58
CA THR A 23 22.09 -25.75 22.13
C THR A 23 21.07 -24.76 21.54
N PRO A 24 21.48 -23.85 20.63
CA PRO A 24 20.54 -22.98 19.97
C PRO A 24 19.55 -23.85 19.21
N ALA A 25 18.27 -23.77 19.56
CA ALA A 25 17.22 -24.44 18.81
C ALA A 25 17.32 -23.98 17.35
N PRO A 26 17.24 -24.89 16.36
CA PRO A 26 17.21 -24.49 14.96
C PRO A 26 16.03 -23.54 14.79
N ALA A 27 16.31 -22.33 14.29
CA ALA A 27 15.26 -21.40 13.90
C ALA A 27 14.34 -22.17 12.94
N LEU A 28 13.08 -22.36 13.33
CA LEU A 28 12.06 -22.95 12.47
C LEU A 28 12.01 -22.13 11.20
N ALA A 29 12.58 -22.67 10.11
CA ALA A 29 12.51 -22.05 8.80
C ALA A 29 11.03 -21.86 8.47
N ARG A 30 10.64 -20.63 8.14
CA ARG A 30 9.24 -20.31 7.84
C ARG A 30 8.83 -21.14 6.61
N THR A 31 7.95 -22.12 6.81
CA THR A 31 7.61 -23.13 5.80
C THR A 31 6.53 -22.66 4.83
N GLY A 32 6.68 -21.47 4.24
CA GLY A 32 5.78 -21.00 3.20
C GLY A 32 6.00 -19.56 2.75
N VAL A 33 5.43 -19.20 1.60
CA VAL A 33 5.47 -17.86 1.02
C VAL A 33 4.11 -17.17 1.23
N VAL A 34 4.14 -15.91 1.60
CA VAL A 34 3.00 -15.02 1.78
C VAL A 34 3.07 -13.94 0.72
N VAL A 35 2.13 -13.99 -0.23
CA VAL A 35 1.96 -12.95 -1.24
C VAL A 35 0.94 -11.94 -0.72
N GLY A 36 1.32 -10.67 -0.64
CA GLY A 36 0.44 -9.58 -0.21
C GLY A 36 -0.26 -8.91 -1.40
N SER A 37 -1.35 -8.21 -1.13
CA SER A 37 -1.92 -7.23 -2.06
C SER A 37 -2.50 -6.02 -1.36
N LYS A 38 -2.53 -4.91 -2.09
CA LYS A 38 -3.14 -3.65 -1.68
C LYS A 38 -4.67 -3.74 -1.70
N ALA A 39 -5.32 -2.74 -1.16
CA ALA A 39 -6.78 -2.62 -1.13
C ALA A 39 -7.35 -2.07 -2.45
N PHE A 40 -7.12 -2.78 -3.57
CA PHE A 40 -7.83 -2.55 -4.83
C PHE A 40 -7.79 -3.79 -5.76
N PRO A 41 -8.73 -3.91 -6.72
CA PRO A 41 -8.95 -5.14 -7.49
C PRO A 41 -7.74 -5.64 -8.28
N GLU A 42 -7.04 -4.78 -9.03
CA GLU A 42 -5.89 -5.21 -9.84
C GLU A 42 -4.78 -5.80 -8.96
N SER A 43 -4.48 -5.17 -7.82
CA SER A 43 -3.47 -5.70 -6.88
C SER A 43 -3.83 -7.11 -6.39
N TRP A 44 -5.11 -7.39 -6.12
CA TRP A 44 -5.56 -8.73 -5.75
C TRP A 44 -5.38 -9.74 -6.88
N VAL A 45 -5.77 -9.37 -8.10
CA VAL A 45 -5.65 -10.25 -9.27
C VAL A 45 -4.19 -10.60 -9.54
N LEU A 46 -3.30 -9.61 -9.51
CA LEU A 46 -1.87 -9.80 -9.74
C LEU A 46 -1.21 -10.65 -8.64
N ALA A 47 -1.56 -10.41 -7.37
CA ALA A 47 -1.06 -11.20 -6.25
C ALA A 47 -1.55 -12.65 -6.29
N GLU A 48 -2.82 -12.87 -6.65
CA GLU A 48 -3.35 -14.23 -6.82
C GLU A 48 -2.70 -14.94 -8.01
N ALA A 49 -2.45 -14.23 -9.11
CA ALA A 49 -1.72 -14.77 -10.25
C ALA A 49 -0.30 -15.22 -9.84
N LEU A 50 0.43 -14.38 -9.10
CA LEU A 50 1.75 -14.73 -8.56
C LEU A 50 1.67 -15.93 -7.61
N ALA A 51 0.69 -15.96 -6.70
CA ALA A 51 0.51 -17.07 -5.78
C ALA A 51 0.27 -18.40 -6.52
N ARG A 52 -0.49 -18.37 -7.62
CA ARG A 52 -0.72 -19.56 -8.47
C ARG A 52 0.53 -20.02 -9.19
N VAL A 53 1.33 -19.10 -9.72
CA VAL A 53 2.63 -19.43 -10.34
C VAL A 53 3.56 -20.09 -9.31
N LEU A 54 3.68 -19.54 -8.11
CA LEU A 54 4.50 -20.14 -7.05
C LEU A 54 4.04 -21.56 -6.69
N ARG A 55 2.72 -21.79 -6.62
CA ARG A 55 2.16 -23.13 -6.38
C ARG A 55 2.49 -24.09 -7.53
N SER A 56 2.42 -23.65 -8.79
CA SER A 56 2.76 -24.51 -9.93
C SER A 56 4.25 -24.85 -10.01
N GLU A 57 5.12 -23.97 -9.51
CA GLU A 57 6.57 -24.21 -9.37
C GLU A 57 6.92 -25.09 -8.13
N GLY A 58 5.92 -25.62 -7.42
CA GLY A 58 6.14 -26.56 -6.32
C GLY A 58 6.44 -25.93 -4.96
N VAL A 59 6.17 -24.63 -4.77
CA VAL A 59 6.29 -24.00 -3.45
C VAL A 59 5.22 -24.59 -2.51
N PRO A 60 5.61 -25.27 -1.42
CA PRO A 60 4.72 -26.19 -0.69
C PRO A 60 3.59 -25.50 0.08
N ARG A 61 3.77 -24.23 0.49
CA ARG A 61 2.75 -23.42 1.16
C ARG A 61 2.80 -22.01 0.62
N VAL A 62 1.74 -21.59 -0.07
CA VAL A 62 1.60 -20.22 -0.60
C VAL A 62 0.27 -19.64 -0.16
N GLU A 63 0.34 -18.60 0.66
CA GLU A 63 -0.79 -17.85 1.19
C GLU A 63 -0.91 -16.52 0.45
N HIS A 64 -2.12 -16.11 0.06
CA HIS A 64 -2.37 -14.77 -0.44
C HIS A 64 -3.08 -13.98 0.66
N ARG A 65 -2.39 -12.97 1.21
CA ARG A 65 -2.95 -12.01 2.16
C ARG A 65 -3.43 -10.78 1.40
N ASN A 66 -4.73 -10.72 1.20
CA ASN A 66 -5.34 -9.64 0.42
C ASN A 66 -5.75 -8.44 1.27
N ASN A 67 -6.06 -7.34 0.58
CA ASN A 67 -6.70 -6.16 1.15
C ASN A 67 -5.95 -5.55 2.36
N LEU A 68 -4.62 -5.54 2.30
CA LEU A 68 -3.79 -5.10 3.43
C LEU A 68 -3.83 -3.57 3.64
N GLY A 69 -4.25 -2.80 2.64
CA GLY A 69 -4.35 -1.35 2.68
C GLY A 69 -3.57 -0.66 1.55
N GLY A 70 -3.16 0.59 1.78
CA GLY A 70 -2.35 1.37 0.84
C GLY A 70 -0.87 0.99 0.86
N THR A 71 -0.06 1.67 0.04
CA THR A 71 1.35 1.33 -0.18
C THR A 71 2.17 1.21 1.11
N GLU A 72 2.14 2.18 2.02
CA GLU A 72 3.00 2.11 3.21
C GLU A 72 2.69 0.90 4.09
N ILE A 73 1.42 0.49 4.19
CA ILE A 73 1.02 -0.65 5.03
C ILE A 73 1.61 -1.94 4.47
N VAL A 74 1.45 -2.17 3.17
CA VAL A 74 1.98 -3.38 2.51
C VAL A 74 3.51 -3.36 2.50
N TYR A 75 4.13 -2.19 2.31
CA TYR A 75 5.58 -2.06 2.36
C TYR A 75 6.15 -2.35 3.76
N GLN A 76 5.52 -1.88 4.84
CA GLN A 76 5.96 -2.23 6.19
C GLN A 76 5.75 -3.72 6.48
N ALA A 77 4.67 -4.33 6.01
CA ALA A 77 4.47 -5.78 6.11
C ALA A 77 5.57 -6.57 5.37
N LEU A 78 6.01 -6.09 4.19
CA LEU A 78 7.16 -6.67 3.48
C LEU A 78 8.44 -6.55 4.32
N ARG A 79 8.73 -5.37 4.88
CA ARG A 79 9.93 -5.14 5.69
C ARG A 79 9.94 -5.92 7.00
N ALA A 80 8.76 -6.17 7.58
CA ALA A 80 8.59 -6.97 8.78
C ALA A 80 8.66 -8.48 8.51
N GLY A 81 8.61 -8.91 7.25
CA GLY A 81 8.55 -10.33 6.86
C GLY A 81 7.16 -10.96 7.02
N ASP A 82 6.12 -10.14 7.22
CA ASP A 82 4.72 -10.57 7.23
C ASP A 82 4.18 -10.84 5.81
N VAL A 83 4.82 -10.25 4.80
CA VAL A 83 4.62 -10.49 3.37
C VAL A 83 6.00 -10.73 2.76
N ASP A 84 6.12 -11.67 1.82
CA ASP A 84 7.39 -11.96 1.12
C ASP A 84 7.46 -11.31 -0.26
N ALA A 85 6.32 -11.13 -0.91
CA ALA A 85 6.21 -10.51 -2.23
C ALA A 85 4.84 -9.87 -2.41
N TYR A 86 4.77 -8.76 -3.15
CA TYR A 86 3.51 -8.17 -3.57
C TYR A 86 3.71 -7.35 -4.86
N PRO A 87 2.64 -7.11 -5.65
CA PRO A 87 2.70 -6.21 -6.81
C PRO A 87 2.86 -4.75 -6.38
N GLU A 88 3.84 -4.04 -6.96
CA GLU A 88 4.08 -2.62 -6.70
C GLU A 88 4.51 -1.89 -7.98
N TYR A 89 4.26 -0.58 -8.03
CA TYR A 89 4.36 0.27 -9.21
C TYR A 89 5.58 1.17 -9.10
N THR A 90 6.35 1.30 -10.17
CA THR A 90 7.62 2.04 -10.18
C THR A 90 7.46 3.51 -9.76
N GLY A 91 6.41 4.18 -10.21
CA GLY A 91 6.08 5.55 -9.79
C GLY A 91 5.81 5.64 -8.28
N THR A 92 5.09 4.66 -7.72
CA THR A 92 4.79 4.58 -6.29
C THR A 92 6.03 4.25 -5.46
N ILE A 93 6.90 3.34 -5.93
CA ILE A 93 8.20 3.11 -5.30
C ILE A 93 8.99 4.41 -5.23
N ALA A 94 9.06 5.16 -6.33
CA ALA A 94 9.80 6.42 -6.36
C ALA A 94 9.24 7.47 -5.39
N GLN A 95 7.92 7.64 -5.35
CA GLN A 95 7.29 8.79 -4.69
C GLN A 95 6.97 8.52 -3.23
N VAL A 96 6.50 7.32 -2.91
CA VAL A 96 6.02 6.94 -1.58
C VAL A 96 7.09 6.20 -0.79
N ILE A 97 7.70 5.17 -1.37
CA ILE A 97 8.67 4.33 -0.65
C ILE A 97 10.03 5.02 -0.54
N LEU A 98 10.51 5.61 -1.64
CA LEU A 98 11.84 6.22 -1.72
C LEU A 98 11.80 7.74 -1.55
N HIS A 99 10.62 8.36 -1.45
CA HIS A 99 10.45 9.81 -1.28
C HIS A 99 11.28 10.67 -2.27
N ARG A 100 11.41 10.21 -3.52
CA ARG A 100 12.24 10.80 -4.58
C ARG A 100 13.72 11.01 -4.22
N SER A 101 14.23 10.30 -3.22
CA SER A 101 15.62 10.43 -2.75
C SER A 101 16.67 9.87 -3.71
N VAL A 102 16.25 9.13 -4.75
CA VAL A 102 17.13 8.50 -5.73
C VAL A 102 16.57 8.57 -7.14
N SER A 103 17.46 8.35 -8.13
CA SER A 103 17.12 8.14 -9.53
C SER A 103 15.92 7.20 -9.66
N THR A 104 14.89 7.68 -10.36
CA THR A 104 13.63 6.96 -10.62
C THR A 104 13.79 5.81 -11.62
N SER A 105 15.03 5.47 -12.00
CA SER A 105 15.29 4.31 -12.83
C SER A 105 15.08 3.02 -12.03
N LEU A 106 14.65 1.96 -12.72
CA LEU A 106 14.49 0.64 -12.13
C LEU A 106 15.80 0.11 -11.50
N SER A 107 16.95 0.38 -12.13
CA SER A 107 18.27 0.03 -11.58
C SER A 107 18.60 0.82 -10.31
N GLY A 108 18.14 2.07 -10.22
CA GLY A 108 18.19 2.90 -9.02
C GLY A 108 17.41 2.28 -7.86
N MET A 109 16.14 1.95 -8.12
CA MET A 109 15.24 1.33 -7.15
C MET A 109 15.81 0.01 -6.62
N ARG A 110 16.24 -0.89 -7.51
CA ARG A 110 16.86 -2.18 -7.15
C ARG A 110 18.05 -2.01 -6.22
N ARG A 111 18.97 -1.09 -6.55
CA ARG A 111 20.19 -0.85 -5.76
C ARG A 111 19.90 -0.33 -4.35
N VAL A 112 18.87 0.49 -4.18
CA VAL A 112 18.52 1.03 -2.86
C VAL A 112 17.79 -0.03 -2.04
N LEU A 113 16.72 -0.61 -2.59
CA LEU A 113 15.90 -1.59 -1.88
C LEU A 113 16.66 -2.88 -1.56
N SER A 114 17.66 -3.26 -2.35
CA SER A 114 18.50 -4.43 -2.04
C SER A 114 19.30 -4.26 -0.74
N ARG A 115 19.59 -3.03 -0.32
CA ARG A 115 20.26 -2.76 0.97
C ARG A 115 19.35 -3.05 2.17
N GLU A 116 18.04 -3.07 1.94
CA GLU A 116 17.01 -3.47 2.91
C GLU A 116 16.64 -4.96 2.76
N GLY A 117 17.35 -5.72 1.93
CA GLY A 117 17.03 -7.12 1.64
C GLY A 117 15.83 -7.30 0.71
N ILE A 118 15.36 -6.23 0.04
CA ILE A 118 14.18 -6.26 -0.82
C ILE A 118 14.60 -6.29 -2.29
N GLY A 119 14.14 -7.31 -3.01
CA GLY A 119 14.30 -7.41 -4.47
C GLY A 119 13.18 -6.67 -5.22
N VAL A 120 13.49 -6.18 -6.42
CA VAL A 120 12.49 -5.68 -7.38
C VAL A 120 12.62 -6.48 -8.67
N SER A 121 11.57 -7.19 -9.07
CA SER A 121 11.53 -7.99 -10.30
C SER A 121 11.60 -7.13 -11.55
N ASP A 122 11.62 -7.74 -12.73
CA ASP A 122 11.30 -7.03 -13.96
C ASP A 122 9.82 -6.61 -13.96
N PRO A 123 9.45 -5.52 -14.67
CA PRO A 123 8.07 -5.07 -14.77
C PRO A 123 7.19 -6.10 -15.47
N LEU A 124 5.91 -6.15 -15.09
CA LEU A 124 4.92 -7.09 -15.64
C LEU A 124 4.47 -6.76 -17.08
N GLY A 125 4.90 -5.62 -17.64
CA GLY A 125 4.67 -5.27 -19.04
C GLY A 125 3.40 -4.46 -19.33
N PHE A 126 2.73 -3.93 -18.30
CA PHE A 126 1.62 -2.99 -18.46
C PHE A 126 1.89 -1.69 -17.69
N ASN A 127 1.06 -0.68 -17.91
CA ASN A 127 1.12 0.58 -17.20
C ASN A 127 -0.22 0.83 -16.53
N ASP A 128 -0.16 1.28 -15.28
CA ASP A 128 -1.30 1.78 -14.53
C ASP A 128 -0.90 3.07 -13.81
N SER A 129 -1.70 4.12 -13.99
CA SER A 129 -1.44 5.47 -13.52
C SER A 129 -2.68 6.07 -12.88
N TYR A 130 -2.45 7.08 -12.04
CA TYR A 130 -3.54 7.89 -11.50
C TYR A 130 -4.11 8.82 -12.56
N ALA A 131 -5.42 8.99 -12.57
CA ALA A 131 -6.10 10.06 -13.28
C ALA A 131 -7.30 10.56 -12.47
N LEU A 132 -7.89 11.69 -12.89
CA LEU A 132 -9.17 12.14 -12.37
C LEU A 132 -10.28 11.81 -13.35
N ALA A 133 -11.42 11.33 -12.85
CA ALA A 133 -12.56 10.99 -13.68
C ALA A 133 -13.86 11.57 -13.13
N VAL A 134 -14.78 11.82 -14.05
CA VAL A 134 -16.14 12.31 -13.80
C VAL A 134 -17.16 11.46 -14.53
N THR A 135 -18.43 11.50 -14.10
CA THR A 135 -19.51 10.90 -14.90
C THR A 135 -19.77 11.72 -16.17
N LYS A 136 -20.38 11.09 -17.19
CA LYS A 136 -20.82 11.79 -18.40
C LYS A 136 -21.73 12.99 -18.10
N ASN A 137 -22.64 12.87 -17.13
CA ASN A 137 -23.54 13.95 -16.74
C ASN A 137 -22.79 15.15 -16.13
N VAL A 138 -21.82 14.88 -15.24
CA VAL A 138 -20.97 15.94 -14.66
C VAL A 138 -20.14 16.61 -15.76
N ARG A 139 -19.52 15.80 -16.64
CA ARG A 139 -18.77 16.30 -17.81
C ARG A 139 -19.60 17.28 -18.63
N GLU A 140 -20.80 16.89 -19.04
CA GLU A 140 -21.66 17.69 -19.92
C GLU A 140 -22.18 18.95 -19.22
N ARG A 141 -22.58 18.84 -17.96
CA ARG A 141 -23.09 19.96 -17.15
C ARG A 141 -22.04 21.05 -16.94
N TYR A 142 -20.82 20.65 -16.60
CA TYR A 142 -19.74 21.57 -16.24
C TYR A 142 -18.74 21.81 -17.38
N ARG A 143 -18.91 21.14 -18.52
CA ARG A 143 -18.02 21.20 -19.69
C ARG A 143 -16.56 20.90 -19.30
N LEU A 144 -16.37 19.80 -18.59
CA LEU A 144 -15.06 19.34 -18.12
C LEU A 144 -14.41 18.44 -19.17
N GLU A 145 -13.22 18.79 -19.61
CA GLU A 145 -12.41 18.00 -20.56
C GLU A 145 -10.99 17.74 -20.03
N SER A 146 -10.49 18.64 -19.18
CA SER A 146 -9.18 18.55 -18.56
C SER A 146 -9.21 18.86 -17.07
N ILE A 147 -8.12 18.54 -16.37
CA ILE A 147 -7.94 18.89 -14.96
C ILE A 147 -7.95 20.41 -14.78
N SER A 148 -7.40 21.18 -15.74
CA SER A 148 -7.47 22.65 -15.75
C SER A 148 -8.90 23.20 -15.67
N ASP A 149 -9.89 22.50 -16.24
CA ASP A 149 -11.28 22.95 -16.22
C ASP A 149 -11.87 22.96 -14.81
N LEU A 150 -11.35 22.11 -13.91
CA LEU A 150 -11.78 22.05 -12.52
C LEU A 150 -11.56 23.38 -11.78
N ALA A 151 -10.55 24.17 -12.15
CA ALA A 151 -10.29 25.48 -11.54
C ALA A 151 -11.47 26.46 -11.70
N ARG A 152 -12.32 26.26 -12.71
CA ARG A 152 -13.52 27.08 -12.96
C ARG A 152 -14.73 26.66 -12.13
N HIS A 153 -14.64 25.54 -11.42
CA HIS A 153 -15.76 24.90 -10.73
C HIS A 153 -15.38 24.49 -9.29
N PRO A 154 -15.01 25.44 -8.41
CA PRO A 154 -14.62 25.16 -7.04
C PRO A 154 -15.75 24.50 -6.21
N GLU A 155 -17.00 24.58 -6.65
CA GLU A 155 -18.15 23.96 -5.98
C GLU A 155 -18.20 22.43 -6.10
N LEU A 156 -17.44 21.82 -7.01
CA LEU A 156 -17.43 20.38 -7.23
C LEU A 156 -16.95 19.64 -5.99
N LYS A 157 -17.60 18.50 -5.70
CA LYS A 157 -17.26 17.63 -4.59
C LYS A 157 -16.30 16.56 -5.05
N LEU A 158 -15.10 16.54 -4.48
CA LEU A 158 -14.07 15.55 -4.78
C LEU A 158 -14.09 14.48 -3.70
N GLY A 159 -14.25 13.22 -4.11
CA GLY A 159 -13.97 12.07 -3.25
C GLY A 159 -12.69 11.42 -3.72
N LEU A 160 -11.60 11.62 -2.98
CA LEU A 160 -10.29 11.13 -3.38
C LEU A 160 -9.79 10.05 -2.42
N THR A 161 -8.99 9.11 -2.90
CA THR A 161 -8.36 8.11 -2.03
C THR A 161 -7.44 8.80 -1.02
N HIS A 162 -7.36 8.23 0.19
CA HIS A 162 -6.47 8.76 1.24
C HIS A 162 -5.00 8.77 0.79
N GLU A 163 -4.62 7.78 -0.03
CA GLU A 163 -3.28 7.73 -0.62
C GLU A 163 -3.07 8.90 -1.58
N PHE A 164 -3.98 9.11 -2.54
CA PHE A 164 -3.86 10.21 -3.51
C PHE A 164 -3.89 11.60 -2.85
N LEU A 165 -4.62 11.76 -1.74
CA LEU A 165 -4.61 12.99 -0.93
C LEU A 165 -3.27 13.29 -0.27
N GLY A 166 -2.55 12.26 0.18
CA GLY A 166 -1.29 12.42 0.93
C GLY A 166 -0.05 12.54 0.05
N ARG A 167 -0.12 12.03 -1.18
CA ARG A 167 1.04 11.92 -2.07
C ARG A 167 1.51 13.27 -2.63
N PRO A 168 2.83 13.55 -2.67
CA PRO A 168 3.35 14.79 -3.25
C PRO A 168 3.01 14.98 -4.74
N ASP A 169 2.94 13.88 -5.48
CA ASP A 169 2.55 13.76 -6.90
C ASP A 169 1.04 13.49 -7.10
N GLY A 170 0.27 13.38 -6.02
CA GLY A 170 -1.18 13.23 -6.06
C GLY A 170 -1.90 14.58 -6.02
N TRP A 171 -2.95 14.68 -5.20
CA TRP A 171 -3.76 15.90 -5.08
C TRP A 171 -2.97 17.18 -4.75
N PRO A 172 -2.01 17.19 -3.80
CA PRO A 172 -1.13 18.34 -3.60
C PRO A 172 -0.37 18.78 -4.85
N GLY A 173 0.05 17.82 -5.68
CA GLY A 173 0.71 18.08 -6.96
C GLY A 173 -0.22 18.79 -7.94
N LEU A 174 -1.43 18.25 -8.12
CA LEU A 174 -2.45 18.83 -8.99
C LEU A 174 -2.88 20.23 -8.54
N VAL A 175 -3.09 20.44 -7.23
CA VAL A 175 -3.42 21.76 -6.67
C VAL A 175 -2.38 22.80 -7.05
N ARG A 176 -1.09 22.49 -6.90
CA ARG A 176 0.00 23.41 -7.25
C ARG A 176 0.11 23.64 -8.75
N HIS A 177 -0.05 22.59 -9.55
CA HIS A 177 0.15 22.67 -11.00
C HIS A 177 -1.00 23.40 -11.70
N TYR A 178 -2.25 23.09 -11.34
CA TYR A 178 -3.45 23.59 -12.00
C TYR A 178 -4.12 24.76 -11.26
N GLY A 179 -3.61 25.16 -10.09
CA GLY A 179 -4.18 26.25 -9.30
C GLY A 179 -5.57 25.93 -8.72
N LEU A 180 -5.79 24.67 -8.32
CA LEU A 180 -7.10 24.21 -7.85
C LEU A 180 -7.37 24.68 -6.41
N SER A 181 -8.57 25.22 -6.17
CA SER A 181 -9.00 25.70 -4.85
C SER A 181 -10.35 25.11 -4.44
N MET A 182 -10.42 23.77 -4.41
CA MET A 182 -11.62 23.01 -4.05
C MET A 182 -11.81 22.99 -2.52
N PRO A 183 -12.89 23.56 -1.95
CA PRO A 183 -13.20 23.49 -0.52
C PRO A 183 -13.84 22.15 -0.13
N HIS A 184 -14.35 21.37 -1.09
CA HIS A 184 -15.08 20.13 -0.86
C HIS A 184 -14.26 18.92 -1.34
N VAL A 185 -13.21 18.59 -0.60
CA VAL A 185 -12.38 17.41 -0.84
C VAL A 185 -12.47 16.49 0.37
N LEU A 186 -12.84 15.22 0.16
CA LEU A 186 -12.95 14.23 1.23
C LEU A 186 -12.17 12.95 0.89
N GLY A 187 -11.59 12.34 1.92
CA GLY A 187 -10.97 11.03 1.83
C GLY A 187 -12.01 9.92 1.76
N ILE A 188 -11.90 9.04 0.78
CA ILE A 188 -12.80 7.89 0.60
C ILE A 188 -12.00 6.64 0.25
N GLN A 189 -12.56 5.44 0.47
CA GLN A 189 -11.99 4.20 -0.04
C GLN A 189 -12.23 4.10 -1.55
N HIS A 190 -11.28 3.53 -2.28
CA HIS A 190 -11.27 3.51 -3.73
C HIS A 190 -12.57 2.93 -4.32
N GLU A 191 -13.00 1.77 -3.83
CA GLU A 191 -14.23 1.10 -4.29
C GLU A 191 -15.50 1.89 -3.93
N LEU A 192 -15.48 2.56 -2.76
CA LEU A 192 -16.61 3.38 -2.31
C LEU A 192 -16.73 4.68 -3.12
N ALA A 193 -15.62 5.18 -3.68
CA ALA A 193 -15.59 6.38 -4.51
C ALA A 193 -16.46 6.21 -5.76
N TYR A 194 -16.35 5.07 -6.45
CA TYR A 194 -17.19 4.74 -7.61
C TYR A 194 -18.69 4.72 -7.28
N THR A 195 -19.06 4.14 -6.13
CA THR A 195 -20.46 4.12 -5.67
C THR A 195 -20.95 5.53 -5.31
N ALA A 196 -20.09 6.36 -4.70
CA ALA A 196 -20.40 7.74 -4.37
C ALA A 196 -20.57 8.60 -5.64
N LEU A 197 -19.71 8.37 -6.65
CA LEU A 197 -19.72 9.05 -7.94
C LEU A 197 -21.00 8.71 -8.72
N GLU A 198 -21.34 7.42 -8.83
CA GLU A 198 -22.56 6.95 -9.50
C GLU A 198 -23.84 7.51 -8.84
N ARG A 199 -23.83 7.66 -7.51
CA ARG A 199 -24.95 8.22 -6.73
C ARG A 199 -24.94 9.76 -6.67
N GLY A 200 -24.00 10.43 -7.33
CA GLY A 200 -23.88 11.90 -7.33
C GLY A 200 -23.58 12.52 -5.96
N ARG A 201 -22.95 11.75 -5.05
CA ARG A 201 -22.49 12.25 -3.74
C ARG A 201 -21.15 13.00 -3.87
N ILE A 202 -20.36 12.59 -4.84
CA ILE A 202 -19.15 13.28 -5.32
C ILE A 202 -19.28 13.46 -6.83
N ASP A 203 -18.58 14.45 -7.37
CA ASP A 203 -18.58 14.81 -8.78
C ASP A 203 -17.32 14.34 -9.51
N VAL A 204 -16.21 14.22 -8.77
CA VAL A 204 -14.88 13.85 -9.28
C VAL A 204 -14.23 12.85 -8.30
N THR A 205 -13.54 11.86 -8.84
CA THR A 205 -12.71 10.90 -8.07
C THR A 205 -11.37 10.68 -8.77
N ASP A 206 -10.34 10.31 -8.02
CA ASP A 206 -9.17 9.66 -8.59
C ASP A 206 -9.52 8.22 -8.99
N ILE A 207 -8.88 7.76 -10.05
CA ILE A 207 -9.01 6.43 -10.65
C ILE A 207 -7.63 5.89 -10.98
N TYR A 208 -7.54 4.57 -11.13
CA TYR A 208 -6.45 3.91 -11.83
C TYR A 208 -6.84 3.70 -13.29
N THR A 209 -5.92 3.94 -14.22
CA THR A 209 -6.20 3.83 -15.67
C THR A 209 -6.63 2.44 -16.13
N THR A 210 -6.38 1.41 -15.33
CA THR A 210 -6.80 0.02 -15.60
C THR A 210 -8.11 -0.38 -14.90
N ASP A 211 -8.74 0.54 -14.17
CA ASP A 211 -9.99 0.24 -13.46
C ASP A 211 -11.13 -0.12 -14.42
N ALA A 212 -11.76 -1.27 -14.17
CA ALA A 212 -12.89 -1.77 -14.95
C ALA A 212 -14.11 -0.83 -14.86
N GLU A 213 -14.21 -0.06 -13.78
CA GLU A 213 -15.28 0.90 -13.52
C GLU A 213 -15.31 2.03 -14.54
N ILE A 214 -14.18 2.37 -15.17
CA ILE A 214 -14.12 3.37 -16.24
C ILE A 214 -15.05 2.97 -17.37
N GLU A 215 -14.93 1.73 -17.86
CA GLU A 215 -15.78 1.19 -18.92
C GLU A 215 -17.20 0.95 -18.43
N ARG A 216 -17.35 0.32 -17.25
CA ARG A 216 -18.67 -0.04 -16.68
C ARG A 216 -19.57 1.18 -16.48
N LEU A 217 -19.02 2.27 -15.95
CA LEU A 217 -19.74 3.51 -15.67
C LEU A 217 -19.64 4.53 -16.82
N ARG A 218 -18.88 4.21 -17.87
CA ARG A 218 -18.57 5.11 -19.00
C ARG A 218 -18.06 6.46 -18.50
N LEU A 219 -17.09 6.41 -17.59
CA LEU A 219 -16.50 7.60 -17.01
C LEU A 219 -15.72 8.39 -18.05
N HIS A 220 -15.70 9.70 -17.88
CA HIS A 220 -14.80 10.56 -18.62
C HIS A 220 -13.56 10.82 -17.79
N VAL A 221 -12.42 10.30 -18.25
CA VAL A 221 -11.11 10.61 -17.70
C VAL A 221 -10.70 12.00 -18.18
N LEU A 222 -10.40 12.89 -17.24
CA LEU A 222 -9.95 14.24 -17.52
C LEU A 222 -8.52 14.21 -18.06
N ARG A 223 -8.25 14.97 -19.11
CA ARG A 223 -6.88 15.14 -19.62
C ARG A 223 -6.07 15.96 -18.63
N ASP A 224 -4.83 15.53 -18.40
CA ASP A 224 -3.80 16.34 -17.76
C ASP A 224 -3.52 17.61 -18.61
#